data_AF-A0A143AU41-F1
#
_entry.id   AF-A0A143AU41-F1
#
_cell.length_a   1.000
_cell.length_b   1.000
_cell.length_c   1.000
_cell.angle_alpha   90.00
_cell.angle_beta   90.00
_cell.angle_gamma   90.00
#
_symmetry.space_group_name_H-M   'P 1'
#
loop_
_entity.id
_entity.type
_entity.pdbx_description
1 polymer ?
#
loop_
_entity_poly.entity_id
_entity_poly.type
_entity_poly.pdbx_seq_one_letter_code
_entity_poly.pdbx_strand_id
1 'polypeptide(L)'
;MKRNSNIELLRIVSIVFILLSHFSLWSEWDTSHHGLFSYALTMIYQPLGKFGAYAFVLITSYFSVKKNIDPIEHEKKQLKHSFVTMQEVWFYSILIFVVTWALNIMQPSFENVIKALFPFISQEYWFVTAYIMLVLLIPFLNIVSVQLDFRGHLALLFTLLLFDTLSLFRNGTMSDL
;
A
#
# COMPACT_ATOMS: atom_id res chain seq x y z
N MET A 1 13.23 -23.00 3.30
CA MET A 1 12.49 -22.72 2.04
C MET A 1 13.50 -22.31 0.99
N LYS A 2 13.41 -22.88 -0.22
CA LYS A 2 14.23 -22.49 -1.37
C LYS A 2 13.68 -21.16 -1.90
N ARG A 3 14.54 -20.17 -2.18
CA ARG A 3 14.12 -18.87 -2.73
C ARG A 3 13.46 -19.07 -4.09
N ASN A 4 12.23 -18.63 -4.25
CA ASN A 4 11.53 -18.66 -5.53
C ASN A 4 11.69 -17.33 -6.25
N SER A 5 12.62 -17.27 -7.22
CA SER A 5 12.94 -16.05 -7.96
C SER A 5 11.74 -15.45 -8.71
N ASN A 6 10.78 -16.26 -9.14
CA ASN A 6 9.61 -15.78 -9.87
C ASN A 6 8.69 -14.94 -8.97
N ILE A 7 8.53 -15.35 -7.71
CA ILE A 7 7.70 -14.63 -6.76
C ILE A 7 8.38 -13.34 -6.29
N GLU A 8 9.71 -13.37 -6.10
CA GLU A 8 10.45 -12.14 -5.80
C GLU A 8 10.40 -11.15 -6.97
N LEU A 9 10.49 -11.63 -8.22
CA LEU A 9 10.29 -10.79 -9.41
C LEU A 9 8.90 -10.16 -9.41
N LEU A 10 7.86 -10.95 -9.09
CA LEU A 10 6.49 -10.44 -9.01
C LEU A 10 6.33 -9.34 -7.95
N ARG A 11 7.04 -9.44 -6.81
CA ARG A 11 7.05 -8.35 -5.79
C ARG A 11 7.69 -7.09 -6.33
N ILE A 12 8.81 -7.19 -7.05
CA ILE A 12 9.48 -6.03 -7.64
C ILE A 12 8.57 -5.37 -8.69
N VAL A 13 7.95 -6.16 -9.57
CA VAL A 13 6.98 -5.66 -10.56
C VAL A 13 5.81 -4.97 -9.86
N SER A 14 5.32 -5.54 -8.77
CA SER A 14 4.24 -4.93 -7.96
C SER A 14 4.64 -3.57 -7.39
N ILE A 15 5.87 -3.44 -6.86
CA ILE A 15 6.40 -2.15 -6.39
C ILE A 15 6.49 -1.14 -7.54
N VAL A 16 6.95 -1.57 -8.72
CA VAL A 16 7.01 -0.69 -9.90
C VAL A 16 5.64 -0.18 -10.28
N PHE A 17 4.60 -1.03 -10.28
CA PHE A 17 3.22 -0.60 -10.55
C PHE A 17 2.69 0.41 -9.53
N ILE A 18 3.01 0.22 -8.24
CA ILE A 18 2.65 1.19 -7.18
C ILE A 18 3.33 2.53 -7.46
N LEU A 19 4.63 2.53 -7.76
CA LEU A 19 5.38 3.76 -8.06
C LEU A 19 4.83 4.48 -9.29
N LEU A 20 4.61 3.76 -10.39
CA LEU A 20 4.08 4.34 -11.64
C LEU A 20 2.73 5.03 -11.43
N SER A 21 1.85 4.42 -10.62
CA SER A 21 0.55 5.01 -10.29
C SER A 21 0.71 6.31 -9.48
N HIS A 22 1.61 6.34 -8.48
CA HIS A 22 1.86 7.55 -7.69
C HIS A 22 2.51 8.65 -8.54
N PHE A 23 3.49 8.30 -9.39
CA PHE A 23 4.06 9.25 -10.34
C PHE A 23 2.98 9.80 -11.29
N SER A 24 2.08 8.96 -11.79
CA SER A 24 0.98 9.40 -12.66
C SER A 24 -0.03 10.33 -11.97
N LEU A 25 -0.15 10.29 -10.63
CA LEU A 25 -1.06 11.13 -9.85
C LEU A 25 -0.44 12.47 -9.44
N TRP A 26 0.85 12.46 -9.06
CA TRP A 26 1.53 13.62 -8.49
C TRP A 26 2.47 14.33 -9.47
N SER A 27 2.77 13.72 -10.62
CA SER A 27 3.40 14.49 -11.69
C SER A 27 2.39 15.51 -12.21
N GLU A 28 2.86 16.74 -12.43
CA GLU A 28 2.18 17.76 -13.22
C GLU A 28 2.15 17.33 -14.70
N TRP A 29 1.68 16.12 -15.00
CA TRP A 29 1.18 15.80 -16.32
C TRP A 29 -0.08 16.62 -16.50
N ASP A 30 0.12 17.86 -16.94
CA ASP A 30 -0.92 18.79 -17.29
C ASP A 30 -1.76 18.18 -18.43
N THR A 31 -2.78 17.42 -18.04
CA THR A 31 -3.70 16.74 -18.96
C THR A 31 -4.54 17.74 -19.76
N SER A 32 -4.53 19.03 -19.41
CA SER A 32 -5.20 20.07 -20.18
C SER A 32 -4.46 20.44 -21.46
N HIS A 33 -3.16 20.13 -21.56
CA HIS A 33 -2.31 20.46 -22.71
C HIS A 33 -1.69 19.25 -23.42
N HIS A 34 -1.85 18.04 -22.91
CA HIS A 34 -1.28 16.84 -23.53
C HIS A 34 -2.35 16.03 -24.27
N GLY A 35 -2.08 15.68 -25.54
CA GLY A 35 -3.03 14.96 -26.41
C GLY A 35 -3.47 13.59 -25.90
N LEU A 36 -4.47 12.98 -26.56
CA LEU A 36 -5.13 11.70 -26.24
C LEU A 36 -4.22 10.59 -25.70
N PHE A 37 -2.96 10.52 -26.17
CA PHE A 37 -1.97 9.54 -25.73
C PHE A 37 -1.60 9.66 -24.24
N SER A 38 -1.38 10.87 -23.74
CA SER A 38 -1.03 11.12 -22.33
C SER A 38 -2.18 10.78 -21.36
N TYR A 39 -3.40 11.10 -21.78
CA TYR A 39 -4.62 10.75 -21.07
C TYR A 39 -4.81 9.24 -21.03
N ALA A 40 -4.62 8.55 -22.16
CA ALA A 40 -4.68 7.09 -22.22
C ALA A 40 -3.65 6.42 -21.31
N LEU A 41 -2.42 6.94 -21.25
CA LEU A 41 -1.38 6.44 -20.34
C LEU A 41 -1.77 6.62 -18.87
N THR A 42 -2.29 7.78 -18.50
CA THR A 42 -2.76 8.07 -17.12
C THR A 42 -3.87 7.11 -16.71
N MET A 43 -4.83 6.85 -17.60
CA MET A 43 -5.93 5.90 -17.38
C MET A 43 -5.46 4.45 -17.20
N ILE A 44 -4.33 4.07 -17.81
CA ILE A 44 -3.73 2.74 -17.66
C ILE A 44 -2.91 2.64 -16.36
N TYR A 45 -2.13 3.67 -16.01
CA TYR A 45 -1.21 3.63 -14.87
C TYR A 45 -1.88 3.79 -13.52
N GLN A 46 -2.97 4.57 -13.41
CA GLN A 46 -3.68 4.71 -12.15
C GLN A 46 -4.19 3.38 -11.56
N PRO A 47 -4.93 2.52 -12.29
CA PRO A 47 -5.42 1.26 -11.74
C PRO A 47 -4.30 0.26 -11.42
N LEU A 48 -3.18 0.31 -12.14
CA LEU A 48 -2.02 -0.55 -11.89
C LEU A 48 -1.48 -0.42 -10.45
N GLY A 49 -1.58 0.77 -9.85
CA GLY A 49 -1.17 0.97 -8.46
C GLY A 49 -1.97 0.13 -7.46
N LYS A 50 -3.29 0.04 -7.65
CA LYS A 50 -4.17 -0.80 -6.81
C LYS A 50 -3.84 -2.27 -6.98
N PHE A 51 -3.69 -2.73 -8.23
CA PHE A 51 -3.31 -4.11 -8.52
C PHE A 51 -1.94 -4.46 -7.93
N GLY A 52 -0.95 -3.57 -8.07
CA GLY A 52 0.37 -3.71 -7.49
C GLY A 52 0.33 -3.80 -5.96
N ALA A 53 -0.45 -2.94 -5.30
CA ALA A 53 -0.62 -2.97 -3.86
C ALA A 53 -1.25 -4.30 -3.39
N TYR A 54 -2.33 -4.76 -4.04
CA TYR A 54 -2.98 -6.03 -3.73
C TYR A 54 -2.03 -7.23 -3.94
N ALA A 55 -1.32 -7.28 -5.06
CA ALA A 55 -0.36 -8.34 -5.35
C ALA A 55 0.79 -8.35 -4.32
N PHE A 56 1.35 -7.18 -4.00
CA PHE A 56 2.43 -7.05 -3.01
C PHE A 56 1.97 -7.54 -1.63
N VAL A 57 0.78 -7.14 -1.20
CA VAL A 57 0.19 -7.57 0.09
C VAL A 57 -0.07 -9.07 0.11
N LEU A 58 -0.65 -9.64 -0.95
CA LEU A 58 -0.93 -11.07 -1.05
C LEU A 58 0.34 -11.92 -1.01
N ILE A 59 1.38 -11.51 -1.73
CA ILE A 59 2.66 -12.22 -1.71
C ILE A 59 3.29 -12.12 -0.31
N THR A 60 3.24 -10.93 0.29
CA THR A 60 3.79 -10.69 1.63
C THR A 60 3.04 -11.51 2.68
N SER A 61 1.71 -11.55 2.63
CA SER A 61 0.90 -12.35 3.56
C SER A 61 1.10 -13.84 3.35
N TYR A 62 1.21 -14.32 2.11
CA TYR A 62 1.49 -15.73 1.79
C TYR A 62 2.79 -16.24 2.43
N PHE A 63 3.87 -15.46 2.37
CA PHE A 63 5.13 -15.84 3.03
C PHE A 63 5.15 -15.56 4.54
N SER A 64 4.27 -14.68 5.01
CA SER A 64 4.13 -14.38 6.44
C SER A 64 3.28 -15.42 7.16
N VAL A 65 2.34 -16.11 6.50
CA VAL A 65 1.62 -17.23 7.12
C VAL A 65 2.56 -18.43 7.25
N LYS A 66 2.91 -18.82 8.48
CA LYS A 66 3.80 -19.95 8.73
C LYS A 66 3.12 -21.18 9.33
N LYS A 67 3.35 -22.30 8.63
CA LYS A 67 3.39 -23.67 9.16
C LYS A 67 4.66 -23.82 10.03
N ASN A 68 4.50 -24.20 11.29
CA ASN A 68 5.55 -24.72 12.21
C ASN A 68 6.41 -23.72 13.02
N ILE A 69 5.89 -22.55 13.43
CA ILE A 69 6.49 -21.73 14.51
C ILE A 69 5.43 -21.50 15.58
N ASP A 70 5.83 -21.41 16.86
CA ASP A 70 4.94 -20.98 17.94
C ASP A 70 4.21 -19.68 17.56
N PRO A 71 2.86 -19.66 17.57
CA PRO A 71 2.07 -18.52 17.11
C PRO A 71 2.49 -17.19 17.77
N ILE A 72 2.81 -17.24 19.06
CA ILE A 72 3.21 -16.09 19.88
C ILE A 72 4.55 -15.50 19.40
N GLU A 73 5.55 -16.33 19.11
CA GLU A 73 6.86 -15.86 18.66
C GLU A 73 6.80 -15.31 17.22
N HIS A 74 5.91 -15.89 16.41
CA HIS A 74 5.64 -15.40 15.07
C HIS A 74 5.01 -13.99 15.07
N GLU A 75 3.99 -13.78 15.90
CA GLU A 75 3.33 -12.47 16.05
C GLU A 75 4.29 -11.39 16.56
N LYS A 76 5.09 -11.70 17.60
CA LYS A 76 6.13 -10.79 18.10
C LYS A 76 7.12 -10.40 17.02
N LYS A 77 7.55 -11.36 16.18
CA LYS A 77 8.48 -11.09 15.09
C LYS A 77 7.88 -10.16 14.04
N GLN A 78 6.62 -10.37 13.67
CA GLN A 78 5.93 -9.50 12.72
C GLN A 78 5.72 -8.09 13.27
N LEU A 79 5.27 -7.97 14.52
CA LEU A 79 5.15 -6.68 15.21
C LEU A 79 6.49 -5.94 15.27
N LYS A 80 7.58 -6.65 15.59
CA LYS A 80 8.93 -6.08 15.57
C LYS A 80 9.32 -5.59 14.18
N HIS A 81 9.03 -6.37 13.14
CA HIS A 81 9.32 -5.97 11.77
C HIS A 81 8.53 -4.71 11.37
N SER A 82 7.23 -4.66 11.68
CA SER A 82 6.40 -3.46 11.45
C SER A 82 6.93 -2.24 12.20
N PHE A 83 7.35 -2.41 13.45
CA PHE A 83 7.94 -1.32 14.23
C PHE A 83 9.23 -0.79 13.61
N VAL A 84 10.11 -1.68 13.12
CA VAL A 84 11.32 -1.28 12.38
C VAL A 84 10.95 -0.50 11.11
N THR A 85 9.97 -0.97 10.33
CA THR A 85 9.49 -0.24 9.15
C THR A 85 8.94 1.14 9.51
N MET A 86 8.24 1.29 10.64
CA MET A 86 7.82 2.61 11.13
C MET A 86 9.02 3.50 11.44
N GLN A 87 10.05 2.99 12.11
CA GLN A 87 11.23 3.78 12.41
C GLN A 87 11.95 4.25 11.13
N GLU A 88 12.04 3.37 10.13
CA GLU A 88 12.62 3.71 8.82
C GLU A 88 11.83 4.83 8.14
N VAL A 89 10.50 4.69 8.04
CA VAL A 89 9.63 5.70 7.41
C VAL A 89 9.72 7.03 8.15
N TRP A 90 9.75 7.01 9.49
CA TRP A 90 9.89 8.21 10.30
C TRP A 90 11.23 8.91 10.07
N PHE A 91 12.32 8.13 10.06
CA PHE A 91 13.66 8.63 9.75
C PHE A 91 13.72 9.28 8.36
N TYR A 92 13.22 8.59 7.33
CA TYR A 92 13.24 9.12 5.97
C TYR A 92 12.32 10.33 5.79
N SER A 93 11.17 10.38 6.49
CA SER A 93 10.27 11.53 6.44
C SER A 93 10.96 12.81 6.97
N ILE A 94 11.62 12.71 8.12
CA ILE A 94 12.39 13.82 8.70
C ILE A 94 13.60 14.17 7.82
N LEU A 95 14.34 13.15 7.36
CA LEU A 95 15.52 13.37 6.52
C LEU A 95 15.18 14.11 5.23
N ILE A 96 14.12 13.68 4.53
CA ILE A 96 13.67 14.32 3.28
C ILE A 96 13.25 15.75 3.57
N PHE A 97 12.48 16.00 4.65
CA PHE A 97 12.08 17.35 5.04
C PHE A 97 13.27 18.27 5.32
N VAL A 98 14.28 17.78 6.04
CA VAL A 98 15.50 18.56 6.33
C VAL A 98 16.30 18.85 5.06
N VAL A 99 16.44 17.86 4.16
CA VAL A 99 17.17 18.02 2.90
C VAL A 99 16.46 19.01 1.96
N THR A 100 15.15 18.91 1.80
CA THR A 100 14.39 19.82 0.93
C THR A 100 14.37 21.24 1.47
N TRP A 101 14.35 21.40 2.80
CA TRP A 101 14.51 22.71 3.44
C TRP A 101 15.92 23.27 3.23
N ALA A 102 16.97 22.47 3.46
CA ALA A 102 18.36 22.90 3.27
C ALA A 102 18.67 23.31 1.83
N LEU A 103 18.03 22.68 0.84
CA LEU A 103 18.17 23.00 -0.58
C LEU A 103 17.25 24.14 -1.06
N ASN A 104 16.47 24.76 -0.16
CA ASN A 104 15.46 25.77 -0.50
C ASN A 104 14.41 25.30 -1.52
N ILE A 105 14.19 23.99 -1.64
CA ILE A 105 13.16 23.40 -2.51
C ILE A 105 11.77 23.63 -1.90
N MET A 106 11.68 23.58 -0.57
CA MET A 106 10.44 23.77 0.18
C MET A 106 10.67 24.71 1.36
N GLN A 107 9.74 25.65 1.56
CA GLN A 107 9.73 26.49 2.76
C GLN A 107 9.02 25.75 3.90
N PRO A 108 9.57 25.77 5.14
CA PRO A 108 8.96 25.09 6.26
C PRO A 108 7.66 25.83 6.65
N SER A 109 6.55 25.12 6.58
CA SER A 109 5.26 25.55 7.14
C SER A 109 4.93 24.70 8.36
N PHE A 110 4.09 25.21 9.25
CA PHE A 110 3.63 24.44 10.42
C PHE A 110 2.97 23.11 10.00
N GLU A 111 2.23 23.11 8.89
CA GLU A 111 1.62 21.91 8.32
C GLU A 111 2.68 20.90 7.85
N ASN A 112 3.71 21.35 7.12
CA ASN A 112 4.76 20.49 6.60
C ASN A 112 5.60 19.86 7.72
N VAL A 113 5.83 20.62 8.80
CA VAL A 113 6.53 20.11 10.00
C VAL A 113 5.70 19.02 10.69
N ILE A 114 4.39 19.23 10.86
CA ILE A 114 3.51 18.20 11.44
C ILE A 114 3.49 16.95 10.56
N LYS A 115 3.37 17.10 9.24
CA LYS A 115 3.39 15.98 8.29
C LYS A 115 4.70 15.18 8.37
N ALA A 116 5.85 15.86 8.49
CA ALA A 116 7.15 15.22 8.62
C ALA A 116 7.35 14.49 9.98
N LEU A 117 6.79 15.03 11.07
CA LEU A 117 6.88 14.41 12.39
C LEU A 117 5.90 13.25 12.58
N PHE A 118 4.73 13.32 11.93
CA PHE A 118 3.67 12.33 12.02
C PHE A 118 3.28 11.74 10.65
N PRO A 119 4.23 11.08 9.95
CA PRO A 119 4.00 10.56 8.61
C PRO A 119 2.87 9.52 8.56
N PHE A 120 2.61 8.80 9.66
CA PHE A 120 1.58 7.76 9.74
C PHE A 120 0.15 8.31 9.89
N ILE A 121 0.02 9.52 10.44
CA ILE A 121 -1.28 10.20 10.61
C ILE A 121 -1.60 11.01 9.34
N SER A 122 -0.56 11.52 8.68
CA SER A 122 -0.72 12.14 7.37
C SER A 122 -1.14 11.11 6.31
N GLN A 123 -2.04 11.48 5.40
CA GLN A 123 -2.46 10.64 4.27
C GLN A 123 -1.32 10.36 3.26
N GLU A 124 -0.16 10.99 3.43
CA GLU A 124 1.02 10.87 2.56
C GLU A 124 1.57 9.44 2.49
N TYR A 125 1.50 8.71 3.61
CA TYR A 125 2.02 7.33 3.71
C TYR A 125 0.92 6.32 4.00
N TRP A 126 -0.23 6.47 3.33
CA TRP A 126 -1.43 5.62 3.51
C TRP A 126 -1.12 4.11 3.47
N PHE A 127 -0.17 3.69 2.63
CA PHE A 127 0.21 2.29 2.49
C PHE A 127 0.89 1.74 3.75
N VAL A 128 1.70 2.55 4.43
CA VAL A 128 2.40 2.14 5.67
C VAL A 128 1.38 1.93 6.79
N THR A 129 0.42 2.85 6.91
CA THR A 129 -0.67 2.75 7.88
C THR A 129 -1.53 1.51 7.60
N ALA A 130 -1.89 1.26 6.34
CA ALA A 130 -2.62 0.05 5.95
C ALA A 130 -1.82 -1.24 6.21
N TYR A 131 -0.50 -1.23 5.98
CA TYR A 131 0.37 -2.37 6.26
C TYR A 131 0.47 -2.69 7.75
N ILE A 132 0.57 -1.68 8.62
CA ILE A 132 0.56 -1.87 10.08
C ILE A 132 -0.78 -2.46 10.52
N MET A 133 -1.89 -1.91 10.03
CA MET A 133 -3.23 -2.46 10.32
C MET A 133 -3.34 -3.92 9.86
N LEU A 134 -2.85 -4.24 8.67
CA LEU A 134 -2.81 -5.61 8.17
C LEU A 134 -2.07 -6.52 9.13
N VAL A 135 -0.87 -6.14 9.59
CA VAL A 135 -0.08 -6.97 10.52
C VAL A 135 -0.81 -7.19 11.85
N LEU A 136 -1.52 -6.18 12.35
CA LEU A 136 -2.38 -6.32 13.54
C LEU A 136 -3.59 -7.23 13.28
N LEU A 137 -4.08 -7.29 12.03
CA LEU A 137 -5.20 -8.13 11.61
C LEU A 137 -4.82 -9.59 11.31
N ILE A 138 -3.53 -9.88 11.03
CA ILE A 138 -3.04 -11.24 10.74
C ILE A 138 -3.50 -12.32 11.74
N PRO A 139 -3.47 -12.13 13.08
CA PRO A 139 -3.97 -13.15 14.02
C PRO A 139 -5.44 -13.53 13.75
N PHE A 140 -6.28 -12.55 13.48
CA PHE A 140 -7.70 -12.77 13.16
C PHE A 140 -7.87 -13.43 11.80
N LEU A 141 -7.10 -12.98 10.79
CA LEU A 141 -7.11 -13.58 9.46
C LEU A 141 -6.69 -15.06 9.50
N ASN A 142 -5.71 -15.42 10.33
CA ASN A 142 -5.29 -16.81 10.51
C ASN A 142 -6.40 -17.68 11.10
N ILE A 143 -7.16 -17.19 12.09
CA ILE A 143 -8.30 -17.91 12.67
C ILE A 143 -9.36 -18.18 11.59
N VAL A 144 -9.71 -17.15 10.82
CA VAL A 144 -10.69 -17.26 9.73
C VAL A 144 -10.21 -18.23 8.65
N SER A 145 -8.95 -18.16 8.25
CA SER A 145 -8.37 -19.05 7.23
C SER A 145 -8.32 -20.51 7.64
N VAL A 146 -8.22 -20.83 8.94
CA VAL A 146 -8.29 -22.21 9.42
C VAL A 146 -9.73 -22.73 9.43
N GLN A 147 -10.71 -21.86 9.66
CA GLN A 147 -12.13 -22.24 9.77
C GLN A 147 -12.87 -22.30 8.43
N LEU A 148 -12.42 -21.54 7.44
CA LEU A 148 -13.06 -21.51 6.12
C LEU A 148 -12.54 -22.63 5.21
N ASP A 149 -13.45 -23.28 4.49
CA ASP A 149 -13.10 -24.15 3.37
C ASP A 149 -12.81 -23.33 2.09
N PHE A 150 -12.45 -24.00 0.99
CA PHE A 150 -12.13 -23.31 -0.27
C PHE A 150 -13.31 -22.46 -0.80
N ARG A 151 -14.55 -22.93 -0.61
CA ARG A 151 -15.76 -22.20 -1.03
C ARG A 151 -15.99 -20.97 -0.16
N GLY A 152 -15.76 -21.07 1.15
CA GLY A 152 -15.81 -19.96 2.09
C GLY A 152 -14.79 -18.86 1.77
N HIS A 153 -13.55 -19.24 1.45
CA HIS A 153 -12.53 -18.29 0.99
C HIS A 153 -12.93 -17.57 -0.30
N LEU A 154 -13.49 -18.29 -1.28
CA LEU A 154 -14.00 -17.72 -2.52
C LEU A 154 -15.16 -16.75 -2.27
N ALA A 155 -16.12 -17.12 -1.43
CA ALA A 155 -17.27 -16.26 -1.09
C ALA A 155 -16.82 -14.97 -0.38
N LEU A 156 -15.85 -15.07 0.54
CA LEU A 156 -15.26 -13.90 1.21
C LEU A 156 -14.57 -12.96 0.20
N LEU A 157 -13.79 -13.52 -0.74
CA LEU A 157 -13.13 -12.71 -1.78
C LEU A 157 -14.15 -12.03 -2.70
N PHE A 158 -15.17 -12.76 -3.14
CA PHE A 158 -16.23 -12.20 -3.99
C PHE A 158 -17.00 -11.09 -3.29
N THR A 159 -17.35 -11.25 -2.01
CA THR A 159 -18.05 -10.22 -1.25
C THR A 159 -17.19 -8.97 -1.10
N LEU A 160 -15.90 -9.10 -0.74
CA LEU A 160 -14.98 -7.97 -0.65
C LEU A 160 -14.83 -7.22 -1.98
N LEU A 161 -14.67 -7.94 -3.10
CA LEU A 161 -14.59 -7.35 -4.43
C LEU A 161 -15.89 -6.65 -4.84
N LEU A 162 -17.04 -7.24 -4.50
CA LEU A 162 -18.34 -6.66 -4.80
C LEU A 162 -18.57 -5.35 -4.02
N PHE A 163 -18.16 -5.30 -2.75
CA PHE A 163 -18.19 -4.06 -1.97
C PHE A 163 -17.24 -2.99 -2.52
N ASP A 164 -16.02 -3.35 -2.91
CA ASP A 164 -15.04 -2.42 -3.50
C ASP A 164 -15.59 -1.82 -4.80
N THR A 165 -16.08 -2.65 -5.71
CA THR A 165 -16.71 -2.22 -6.97
C THR A 165 -17.95 -1.34 -6.76
N LEU A 166 -18.83 -1.68 -5.81
CA LEU A 166 -19.98 -0.83 -5.45
C LEU A 166 -19.54 0.54 -4.90
N SER A 167 -18.49 0.56 -4.08
CA SER A 167 -17.97 1.83 -3.54
C SER A 167 -17.41 2.73 -4.64
N LEU A 168 -16.80 2.15 -5.68
CA LEU A 168 -16.32 2.87 -6.86
C LEU A 168 -17.48 3.43 -7.68
N PHE A 169 -18.54 2.65 -7.91
CA PHE A 169 -19.75 3.12 -8.58
C PHE A 169 -20.44 4.26 -7.81
N ARG A 170 -20.53 4.15 -6.47
CA ARG A 170 -21.10 5.19 -5.62
C ARG A 170 -20.28 6.49 -5.66
N ASN A 171 -18.96 6.40 -5.62
CA ASN A 171 -18.11 7.59 -5.63
C ASN A 171 -18.10 8.28 -7.01
N GLY A 172 -18.18 7.52 -8.11
CA GLY A 172 -18.31 8.07 -9.45
C GLY A 172 -19.67 8.73 -9.75
N THR A 173 -20.74 8.37 -9.02
CA THR A 173 -22.06 9.00 -9.17
C THR A 173 -22.24 10.26 -8.32
N MET A 174 -21.39 10.47 -7.32
CA MET A 174 -21.41 11.68 -6.47
C MET A 174 -20.44 12.78 -6.92
N SER A 175 -19.52 12.51 -7.86
CA SER A 175 -18.72 13.54 -8.52
C SER A 175 -19.47 14.33 -9.61
N ASP A 176 -20.65 13.85 -10.00
CA ASP A 176 -21.51 14.39 -11.06
C ASP A 176 -22.74 15.16 -10.52
N LEU A 177 -22.78 15.45 -9.20
CA LEU A 177 -23.80 16.26 -8.51
C LEU A 177 -23.16 17.49 -7.86
#